data_AF-A0A967WR16-F1
#
_entry.id   AF-A0A967WR16-F1
#
_cell.length_a   1.000
_cell.length_b   1.000
_cell.length_c   1.000
_cell.angle_alpha   90.00
_cell.angle_beta   90.00
_cell.angle_gamma   90.00
#
_symmetry.space_group_name_H-M   'P 1'
#
loop_
_entity.id
_entity.type
_entity.pdbx_description
1 polymer ?
#
loop_
_entity_poly.entity_id
_entity_poly.type
_entity_poly.pdbx_seq_one_letter_code
_entity_poly.pdbx_strand_id
1 'polypeptide(L)'
;MKLAAKQVELGDCPHVSDEATEALSAASAPPIRLIKVGTGDREFQVGNETVMFRHEKTFFNKPGLALRIKDTEDAEAIAGKVEMVNDYCVER
;
A
#
# COMPACT_ATOMS: atom_id res chain seq x y z
N MET A 1 -22.59 5.51 10.20
CA MET A 1 -21.62 6.49 9.65
C MET A 1 -20.15 6.10 9.85
N LYS A 2 -19.69 5.74 11.06
CA LYS A 2 -18.27 5.41 11.30
C LYS A 2 -17.73 4.23 10.47
N LEU A 3 -18.58 3.23 10.21
CA LEU A 3 -18.27 2.09 9.34
C LEU A 3 -18.03 2.50 7.88
N ALA A 4 -18.90 3.36 7.32
CA ALA A 4 -18.73 3.91 5.97
C ALA A 4 -17.47 4.78 5.83
N ALA A 5 -17.06 5.44 6.92
CA ALA A 5 -15.81 6.19 6.99
C ALA A 5 -14.56 5.30 7.18
N LYS A 6 -14.72 3.97 7.35
CA LYS A 6 -13.68 2.99 7.69
C LYS A 6 -12.94 3.32 9.00
N GLN A 7 -13.66 3.83 10.00
CA GLN A 7 -13.11 4.17 11.33
C GLN A 7 -13.26 3.06 12.38
N VAL A 8 -14.08 2.05 12.09
CA VAL A 8 -14.37 0.90 12.96
C VAL A 8 -14.66 -0.29 12.07
N GLU A 9 -14.22 -1.47 12.52
CA GLU A 9 -14.38 -2.71 11.77
C GLU A 9 -15.77 -3.31 12.03
N LEU A 10 -16.32 -3.99 11.03
CA LEU A 10 -17.64 -4.64 11.16
C LEU A 10 -17.61 -5.75 12.24
N GLY A 11 -16.45 -6.36 12.46
CA GLY A 11 -16.22 -7.41 13.46
C GLY A 11 -16.35 -6.95 14.92
N ASP A 12 -16.35 -5.65 15.18
CA ASP A 12 -16.55 -5.10 16.53
C ASP A 12 -18.03 -5.18 16.98
N CYS A 13 -18.96 -5.52 16.07
CA CYS A 13 -20.38 -5.63 16.37
C CYS A 13 -20.79 -7.09 16.67
N PRO A 14 -21.10 -7.46 17.93
CA PRO A 14 -21.46 -8.83 18.31
C PRO A 14 -22.86 -9.28 17.85
N HIS A 15 -23.62 -8.40 17.18
CA HIS A 15 -25.00 -8.65 16.75
C HIS A 15 -25.16 -8.69 15.23
N VAL A 16 -24.07 -8.69 14.46
CA VAL A 16 -24.12 -8.74 13.00
C VAL A 16 -24.40 -10.18 12.55
N SER A 17 -25.35 -10.35 11.62
CA SER A 17 -25.58 -11.65 11.00
C SER A 17 -24.51 -11.93 9.94
N ASP A 18 -24.29 -13.21 9.64
CA ASP A 18 -23.33 -13.62 8.60
C ASP A 18 -23.69 -13.03 7.23
N GLU A 19 -24.99 -13.01 6.88
CA GLU A 19 -25.52 -12.42 5.65
C GLU A 19 -25.23 -10.90 5.57
N ALA A 20 -25.41 -10.17 6.67
CA ALA A 20 -25.09 -8.74 6.72
C ALA A 20 -23.58 -8.50 6.65
N THR A 21 -22.78 -9.42 7.19
CA THR A 21 -21.32 -9.37 7.13
C THR A 21 -20.81 -9.52 5.71
N GLU A 22 -21.30 -10.49 4.94
CA GLU A 22 -20.90 -10.67 3.55
C GLU A 22 -21.30 -9.46 2.69
N ALA A 23 -22.54 -9.00 2.79
CA ALA A 23 -23.04 -7.88 2.01
C ALA A 23 -22.25 -6.58 2.29
N LEU A 24 -21.99 -6.27 3.58
CA LEU A 24 -21.27 -5.05 3.97
C LEU A 24 -19.77 -5.14 3.69
N SER A 25 -19.17 -6.32 3.82
CA SER A 25 -17.75 -6.53 3.48
C SER A 25 -17.50 -6.43 1.98
N ALA A 26 -18.40 -6.99 1.16
CA ALA A 26 -18.34 -6.89 -0.30
C ALA A 26 -18.53 -5.44 -0.77
N ALA A 27 -19.48 -4.71 -0.19
CA ALA A 27 -19.73 -3.30 -0.52
C ALA A 27 -18.61 -2.36 -0.05
N SER A 28 -17.90 -2.73 1.03
CA SER A 28 -16.81 -1.92 1.60
C SER A 28 -15.42 -2.28 1.05
N ALA A 29 -15.33 -3.34 0.24
CA ALA A 29 -14.09 -3.81 -0.34
C ALA A 29 -13.41 -2.67 -1.12
N PRO A 30 -12.13 -2.38 -0.85
CA PRO A 30 -11.40 -1.36 -1.60
C PRO A 30 -11.40 -1.69 -3.10
N PRO A 31 -11.68 -0.73 -3.99
CA PRO A 31 -11.59 -0.95 -5.44
C PRO A 31 -10.18 -1.40 -5.87
N ILE A 32 -9.15 -0.93 -5.14
CA ILE A 32 -7.75 -1.24 -5.37
C ILE A 32 -7.25 -2.12 -4.22
N ARG A 33 -6.82 -3.34 -4.52
CA ARG A 33 -6.27 -4.26 -3.51
C ARG A 33 -4.98 -3.71 -2.90
N LEU A 34 -4.75 -4.02 -1.62
CA LEU A 34 -3.45 -3.78 -0.98
C LEU A 34 -2.47 -4.86 -1.40
N ILE A 35 -1.29 -4.46 -1.86
CA ILE A 35 -0.19 -5.34 -2.25
C ILE A 35 1.02 -5.01 -1.39
N LYS A 36 1.62 -6.04 -0.80
CA LYS A 36 2.87 -5.96 -0.03
C LYS A 36 4.01 -6.44 -0.91
N VAL A 37 5.07 -5.65 -1.00
CA VAL A 37 6.28 -5.97 -1.77
C VAL A 37 7.47 -5.95 -0.81
N GLY A 38 8.23 -7.05 -0.77
CA GLY A 38 9.33 -7.24 0.17
C GLY A 38 8.92 -8.04 1.40
N THR A 39 9.81 -8.09 2.40
CA THR A 39 9.60 -8.81 3.67
C THR A 39 10.31 -8.07 4.81
N GLY A 40 9.82 -8.25 6.04
CA GLY A 40 10.40 -7.65 7.24
C GLY A 40 10.42 -6.12 7.20
N ASP A 41 11.50 -5.52 7.67
CA ASP A 41 11.66 -4.06 7.81
C ASP A 41 11.75 -3.31 6.46
N ARG A 42 11.93 -4.05 5.35
CA ARG A 42 11.97 -3.49 3.98
C ARG A 42 10.70 -3.78 3.19
N GLU A 43 9.63 -4.26 3.83
CA GLU A 43 8.31 -4.36 3.19
C GLU A 43 7.75 -2.95 2.94
N PHE A 44 7.28 -2.70 1.72
CA PHE A 44 6.44 -1.54 1.43
C PHE A 44 5.09 -1.97 0.87
N GLN A 45 4.07 -1.16 1.14
CA GLN A 45 2.69 -1.45 0.79
C GLN A 45 2.20 -0.45 -0.26
N VAL A 46 1.48 -0.95 -1.27
CA VAL A 46 0.93 -0.14 -2.35
C VAL A 46 -0.52 -0.56 -2.60
N GLY A 47 -1.38 0.39 -2.94
CA GLY A 47 -2.80 0.15 -3.22
C GLY A 47 -3.69 0.56 -2.05
N ASN A 48 -4.86 -0.07 -1.91
CA ASN A 48 -5.89 0.31 -0.92
C ASN A 48 -6.32 1.79 -0.98
N GLU A 49 -6.13 2.44 -2.12
CA GLU A 49 -6.57 3.82 -2.32
C GLU A 49 -8.06 3.85 -2.67
N THR A 50 -8.75 4.87 -2.17
CA THR A 50 -10.21 4.99 -2.29
C THR A 50 -10.67 6.25 -3.02
N VAL A 51 -9.75 7.15 -3.36
CA VAL A 51 -10.07 8.46 -3.96
C VAL A 51 -9.12 8.79 -5.10
N MET A 52 -9.59 9.57 -6.06
CA MET A 52 -8.76 10.09 -7.16
C MET A 52 -8.05 11.39 -6.77
N PHE A 53 -8.65 12.18 -5.89
CA PHE A 53 -8.14 13.49 -5.48
C PHE A 53 -7.90 13.56 -3.98
N ARG A 54 -6.70 14.04 -3.59
CA ARG A 54 -6.28 14.13 -2.18
C ARG A 54 -7.11 15.05 -1.29
N HIS A 55 -7.94 15.92 -1.87
CA HIS A 55 -8.79 16.84 -1.11
C HIS A 55 -10.12 16.19 -0.70
N GLU A 56 -10.51 15.08 -1.33
CA GLU A 56 -11.67 14.28 -0.93
C GLU A 56 -11.33 13.40 0.27
N LYS A 57 -10.15 12.77 0.23
CA LYS A 57 -9.57 11.98 1.33
C LYS A 57 -8.05 11.88 1.17
N THR A 58 -7.35 11.58 2.26
CA THR A 58 -5.89 11.40 2.20
C THR A 58 -5.51 10.16 1.39
N PHE A 59 -4.37 10.22 0.69
CA PHE A 59 -3.73 9.02 0.14
C PHE A 59 -2.97 8.31 1.25
N PHE A 60 -3.20 7.00 1.40
CA PHE A 60 -2.69 6.25 2.54
C PHE A 60 -1.31 5.68 2.29
N ASN A 61 -1.06 5.18 1.08
CA ASN A 61 0.16 4.48 0.74
C ASN A 61 1.02 5.33 -0.20
N LYS A 62 2.22 5.71 0.26
CA LYS A 62 3.18 6.44 -0.58
C LYS A 62 3.63 5.53 -1.75
N PRO A 63 3.83 6.08 -2.96
CA PRO A 63 4.33 5.29 -4.08
C PRO A 63 5.75 4.80 -3.80
N GLY A 64 6.02 3.55 -4.13
CA GLY A 64 7.38 3.01 -4.12
C GLY A 64 8.21 3.60 -5.26
N LEU A 65 9.44 4.01 -4.95
CA LEU A 65 10.42 4.42 -5.95
C LEU A 65 11.36 3.24 -6.23
N ALA A 66 11.51 2.88 -7.50
CA ALA A 66 12.35 1.77 -7.92
C ALA A 66 13.32 2.21 -9.02
N LEU A 67 14.57 1.74 -8.92
CA LEU A 67 15.59 1.95 -9.95
C LEU A 67 15.74 0.68 -10.77
N ARG A 68 15.66 0.80 -12.10
CA ARG A 68 15.86 -0.34 -13.00
C ARG A 68 17.35 -0.62 -13.19
N ILE A 69 17.75 -1.84 -12.86
CA ILE A 69 19.10 -2.37 -13.13
C ILE A 69 18.95 -3.47 -14.18
N LYS A 70 19.74 -3.40 -15.26
CA LYS A 70 19.77 -4.45 -16.28
C LYS A 70 20.82 -5.48 -15.91
N ASP A 71 20.52 -6.75 -16.14
CA ASP A 71 21.42 -7.89 -15.96
C ASP A 71 22.49 -7.99 -17.07
N THR A 72 22.34 -7.22 -18.16
CA THR A 72 23.30 -7.13 -19.26
C THR A 72 24.46 -6.16 -19.00
N GLU A 73 24.47 -5.46 -17.87
CA GLU A 73 25.52 -4.50 -17.52
C GLU A 73 26.68 -5.18 -16.77
N ASP A 74 27.86 -4.58 -16.83
CA ASP A 74 29.03 -5.09 -16.13
C ASP A 74 28.82 -5.07 -14.60
N ALA A 75 29.42 -6.03 -13.90
CA ALA A 75 29.25 -6.18 -12.45
C ALA A 75 29.64 -4.91 -11.66
N GLU A 76 30.68 -4.19 -12.12
CA GLU A 76 31.10 -2.92 -11.51
C GLU A 76 30.04 -1.82 -11.67
N ALA A 77 29.42 -1.72 -12.84
CA ALA A 77 28.35 -0.75 -13.10
C ALA A 77 27.09 -1.06 -12.27
N ILE A 78 26.76 -2.34 -12.12
CA ILE A 78 25.67 -2.80 -11.24
C ILE A 78 25.96 -2.42 -9.79
N ALA A 79 27.16 -2.75 -9.29
CA ALA A 79 27.56 -2.45 -7.92
C ALA A 79 27.48 -0.94 -7.62
N GLY A 80 28.00 -0.09 -8.51
CA GLY A 80 27.94 1.36 -8.35
C GLY A 80 26.52 1.92 -8.33
N LYS A 81 25.60 1.36 -9.14
CA LYS A 81 24.18 1.75 -9.09
C LYS A 81 23.49 1.32 -7.80
N VAL A 82 23.80 0.13 -7.29
CA VAL A 82 23.23 -0.36 -6.02
C VAL A 82 23.71 0.49 -4.84
N GLU A 83 25.00 0.85 -4.82
CA GLU A 83 25.57 1.73 -3.78
C GLU A 83 24.90 3.11 -3.79
N MET A 84 24.78 3.73 -4.98
CA MET A 84 24.07 4.99 -5.15
C MET A 84 22.62 4.94 -4.63
N VAL A 85 21.91 3.82 -4.84
CA VAL A 85 20.52 3.65 -4.37
C VAL A 85 20.44 3.42 -2.86
N ASN A 86 21.39 2.69 -2.28
CA ASN A 86 21.44 2.45 -0.83
C ASN A 86 21.72 3.74 -0.06
N ASP A 87 22.56 4.62 -0.60
CA ASP A 87 22.94 5.88 0.02
C ASP A 87 21.95 7.02 -0.28
N TYR A 88 20.97 6.77 -1.16
CA TYR A 88 19.98 7.77 -1.51
C TYR A 88 19.06 8.07 -0.32
N CYS A 89 19.36 9.15 0.38
CA CYS A 89 18.54 9.72 1.43
C CYS A 89 18.27 11.20 1.12
N VAL A 90 17.02 11.62 1.22
CA VAL A 90 16.63 13.03 1.14
C VAL A 90 16.11 13.43 2.52
N GLU A 91 16.85 14.27 3.22
CA GLU A 91 16.36 14.90 4.45
C GLU A 91 15.20 15.83 4.11
N ARG A 92 14.11 15.72 4.88
CA ARG A 92 12.88 16.46 4.68
C ARG A 92 12.50 17.23 5.94
#